data_AF-A0A509LHT9-F1
#
_entry.id   AF-A0A509LHT9-F1
#
_cell.length_a   1.000
_cell.length_b   1.000
_cell.length_c   1.000
_cell.angle_alpha   90.00
_cell.angle_beta   90.00
_cell.angle_gamma   90.00
#
_symmetry.space_group_name_H-M   'P 1'
#
loop_
_entity.id
_entity.type
_entity.pdbx_description
1 polymer ?
#
loop_
_entity_poly.entity_id
_entity_poly.type
_entity_poly.pdbx_seq_one_letter_code
_entity_poly.pdbx_strand_id
1 'polypeptide(L)'
;MKVWQCSVCKYIHKGDKPPEKCPICGVGAKKFVKIDEASIPGKRPKRKGAVTKLKTKIPTPAIKETGFEKIKSLLVKHHAHPVSVHTPNGILPAAVIFFLAAWMFDYDLLAKVAFINMIFVIIALPFVIFTGTLEWKKKYNGALTILFKLKILTASLTAVLCVTSIAWYLVDPKILLSPNAWIFILINVLMLVCAGIAGHIGGKLVFKD
;
A
#
# COMPACT_ATOMS: atom_id res chain seq x y z
N MET A 1 8.04 -29.51 16.05
CA MET A 1 8.46 -28.54 15.03
C MET A 1 8.51 -27.15 15.66
N LYS A 2 9.52 -26.33 15.35
CA LYS A 2 9.60 -24.94 15.85
C LYS A 2 8.76 -24.01 14.95
N VAL A 3 8.26 -22.92 15.52
CA VAL A 3 7.49 -21.88 14.80
C VAL A 3 8.27 -20.57 14.86
N TRP A 4 8.40 -19.92 13.72
CA TRP A 4 9.14 -18.67 13.55
C TRP A 4 8.21 -17.60 12.97
N GLN A 5 8.16 -16.43 13.60
CA GLN A 5 7.38 -15.30 13.13
C GLN A 5 8.28 -14.17 12.66
N CYS A 6 8.04 -13.65 11.45
CA CYS A 6 8.70 -12.45 10.97
C CYS A 6 8.29 -11.23 11.83
N SER A 7 9.26 -10.55 12.43
CA SER A 7 9.03 -9.35 13.23
C SER A 7 8.43 -8.18 12.45
N VAL A 8 8.62 -8.14 11.11
CA VAL A 8 8.21 -7.06 10.21
C VAL A 8 6.80 -7.28 9.66
N CYS A 9 6.56 -8.34 8.89
CA CYS A 9 5.26 -8.58 8.25
C CYS A 9 4.36 -9.58 9.00
N LYS A 10 4.84 -10.16 10.10
CA LYS A 10 4.13 -11.18 10.90
C LYS A 10 3.83 -12.49 10.15
N TYR A 11 4.56 -12.80 9.07
CA TYR A 11 4.53 -14.13 8.42
C TYR A 11 4.95 -15.24 9.39
N ILE A 12 4.31 -16.40 9.31
CA ILE A 12 4.57 -17.57 10.17
C ILE A 12 5.21 -18.68 9.33
N HIS A 13 6.39 -19.14 9.75
CA HIS A 13 7.09 -20.29 9.18
C HIS A 13 7.14 -21.43 10.20
N LYS A 14 6.92 -22.66 9.75
CA LYS A 14 7.10 -23.87 10.57
C LYS A 14 8.27 -24.68 10.03
N GLY A 15 9.27 -24.89 10.87
CA GLY A 15 10.52 -25.55 10.49
C GLY A 15 11.56 -25.43 11.58
N ASP A 16 12.64 -26.21 11.50
CA ASP A 16 13.67 -26.22 12.54
C ASP A 16 14.50 -24.93 12.58
N LYS A 17 14.60 -24.23 11.44
CA LYS A 17 15.27 -22.94 11.27
C LYS A 17 14.33 -21.96 10.55
N PRO A 18 14.46 -20.63 10.77
CA PRO A 18 13.73 -19.63 10.00
C PRO A 18 14.26 -19.59 8.54
N PRO A 19 13.44 -19.15 7.57
CA PRO A 19 13.89 -19.02 6.19
C PRO A 19 14.96 -17.94 6.06
N GLU A 20 15.87 -18.09 5.10
CA GLU A 20 16.94 -17.12 4.86
C GLU A 20 16.41 -15.72 4.54
N LYS A 21 15.35 -15.66 3.74
CA LYS A 21 14.59 -14.44 3.42
C LYS A 21 13.10 -14.68 3.66
N CYS A 22 12.42 -13.70 4.23
CA CYS A 22 10.98 -13.73 4.39
C CYS A 22 10.29 -13.65 3.02
N PRO A 23 9.39 -14.60 2.66
CA PRO A 23 8.73 -14.61 1.35
C PRO A 23 7.79 -13.41 1.14
N ILE A 24 7.28 -12.83 2.23
CA ILE A 24 6.31 -11.73 2.17
C ILE A 24 6.97 -10.36 2.07
N CYS A 25 7.97 -10.07 2.91
CA CYS A 25 8.57 -8.73 3.01
C CYS A 25 10.07 -8.66 2.70
N GLY A 26 10.73 -9.80 2.46
CA GLY A 26 12.12 -9.84 2.02
C GLY A 26 13.19 -9.57 3.08
N VAL A 27 12.83 -9.49 4.38
CA VAL A 27 13.84 -9.37 5.46
C VAL A 27 14.57 -10.70 5.68
N GLY A 28 15.83 -10.62 6.14
CA GLY A 28 16.62 -11.82 6.43
C GLY A 28 16.16 -12.59 7.69
N ALA A 29 16.65 -13.83 7.82
CA ALA A 29 16.40 -14.74 8.95
C ALA A 29 16.54 -14.12 10.34
N LYS A 30 17.49 -13.18 10.52
CA LYS A 30 17.72 -12.45 11.78
C LYS A 30 16.51 -11.66 12.30
N LYS A 31 15.52 -11.39 11.43
CA LYS A 31 14.28 -10.69 11.78
C LYS A 31 13.14 -11.67 12.15
N PHE A 32 13.41 -12.96 12.28
CA PHE A 32 12.45 -13.94 12.78
C PHE A 32 12.63 -14.16 14.29
N VAL A 33 11.50 -14.27 14.98
CA VAL A 33 11.43 -14.57 16.41
C VAL A 33 10.75 -15.91 16.57
N LYS A 34 11.31 -16.80 17.39
CA LYS A 34 10.68 -18.07 17.72
C LYS A 34 9.45 -17.78 18.59
N ILE A 35 8.30 -18.35 18.23
CA ILE A 35 7.06 -18.20 18.98
C ILE A 35 6.48 -19.58 19.31
N ASP A 36 5.61 -19.63 20.31
CA ASP A 36 4.85 -20.83 20.64
C ASP A 36 3.70 -21.02 19.65
N GLU A 37 3.37 -22.27 19.32
CA GLU A 37 2.27 -22.54 18.37
C GLU A 37 0.90 -22.06 18.91
N ALA A 38 0.76 -21.97 20.24
CA ALA A 38 -0.43 -21.45 20.91
C ALA A 38 -0.63 -19.93 20.75
N SER A 39 0.40 -19.18 20.36
CA SER A 39 0.32 -17.72 20.18
C SER A 39 0.00 -17.29 18.75
N ILE A 40 -0.29 -18.23 17.84
CA ILE A 40 -0.64 -17.92 16.44
C ILE A 40 -2.09 -17.39 16.38
N PRO A 41 -2.32 -16.14 15.92
CA PRO A 41 -3.67 -15.59 15.77
C PRO A 41 -4.49 -16.43 14.77
N GLY A 42 -5.68 -16.89 15.16
CA GLY A 42 -6.62 -17.60 14.27
C GLY A 42 -6.64 -19.13 14.41
N LYS A 43 -5.71 -19.77 15.12
CA LYS A 43 -5.88 -21.16 15.56
C LYS A 43 -6.72 -21.19 16.84
N ARG A 44 -7.98 -21.65 16.76
CA ARG A 44 -8.74 -22.00 17.97
C ARG A 44 -8.02 -23.16 18.67
N PRO A 45 -7.65 -23.07 19.95
CA PRO A 45 -7.00 -24.17 20.64
C PRO A 45 -7.99 -25.32 20.80
N LYS A 46 -7.63 -26.52 20.33
CA LYS A 46 -8.30 -27.77 20.75
C LYS A 46 -7.98 -27.96 22.24
N ARG A 47 -8.90 -27.55 23.12
CA ARG A 47 -8.76 -27.73 24.57
C ARG A 47 -9.01 -29.19 24.95
N LYS A 48 -8.04 -29.82 25.61
CA LYS A 48 -8.26 -30.75 26.72
C LYS A 48 -7.31 -30.36 27.84
N GLY A 49 -7.82 -30.26 29.07
CA GLY A 49 -7.04 -30.07 30.29
C GLY A 49 -7.00 -28.63 30.80
N ALA A 50 -7.56 -28.45 32.00
CA ALA A 50 -7.57 -27.19 32.73
C ALA A 50 -6.15 -26.78 33.16
N VAL A 51 -5.77 -25.54 32.88
CA VAL A 51 -4.67 -24.87 33.58
C VAL A 51 -5.13 -23.48 33.97
N THR A 52 -5.09 -23.26 35.27
CA THR A 52 -5.45 -22.06 36.02
C THR A 52 -4.79 -20.82 35.43
N LYS A 53 -5.58 -19.79 35.11
CA LYS A 53 -5.08 -18.49 34.61
C LYS A 53 -4.33 -17.77 35.73
N LEU A 54 -3.00 -17.86 35.74
CA LEU A 54 -2.19 -16.87 36.43
C LEU A 54 -2.10 -15.63 35.52
N LYS A 55 -2.96 -14.65 35.76
CA LYS A 55 -2.84 -13.31 35.17
C LYS A 55 -1.71 -12.57 35.88
N THR A 56 -0.48 -12.70 35.38
CA THR A 56 0.57 -11.75 35.75
C THR A 56 0.29 -10.46 34.97
N LYS A 57 -0.49 -9.54 35.58
CA LYS A 57 -0.60 -8.15 35.13
C LYS A 57 0.77 -7.51 35.34
N ILE A 58 1.57 -7.44 34.28
CA ILE A 58 2.64 -6.44 34.22
C ILE A 58 1.91 -5.10 34.08
N PRO A 59 2.06 -4.15 35.01
CA PRO A 59 1.46 -2.83 34.87
C PRO A 59 2.19 -2.09 33.74
N THR A 60 1.58 -2.05 32.56
CA THR A 60 2.01 -1.12 31.51
C THR A 60 1.66 0.29 31.98
N PRO A 61 2.62 1.22 32.10
CA PRO A 61 2.32 2.58 32.51
C PRO A 61 1.34 3.20 31.51
N ALA A 62 0.26 3.79 32.04
CA ALA A 62 -0.75 4.49 31.24
C ALA A 62 -0.12 5.76 30.65
N ILE A 63 0.42 5.65 29.44
CA ILE A 63 0.83 6.81 28.65
C ILE A 63 -0.47 7.56 28.31
N LYS A 64 -0.60 8.82 28.78
CA LYS A 64 -1.68 9.72 28.37
C LYS A 64 -1.59 9.91 26.85
N GLU A 65 -2.36 9.13 26.10
CA GLU A 65 -2.43 9.29 24.65
C GLU A 65 -3.06 10.65 24.34
N THR A 66 -2.31 11.53 23.67
CA THR A 66 -2.83 12.77 23.11
C THR A 66 -3.87 12.44 22.04
N GLY A 67 -4.88 13.32 21.83
CA GLY A 67 -5.96 13.07 20.88
C GLY A 67 -5.46 12.72 19.46
N PHE A 68 -4.33 13.30 19.05
CA PHE A 68 -3.68 13.00 17.78
C PHE A 68 -3.09 11.57 17.71
N GLU A 69 -2.51 11.05 18.80
CA GLU A 69 -2.02 9.66 18.82
C GLU A 69 -3.17 8.64 18.77
N LYS A 70 -4.30 8.96 19.39
CA LYS A 70 -5.53 8.16 19.28
C LYS A 70 -6.06 8.12 17.85
N ILE A 71 -6.02 9.23 17.10
CA ILE A 71 -6.40 9.26 15.69
C ILE A 71 -5.45 8.39 14.86
N LYS A 72 -4.13 8.52 15.06
CA LYS A 72 -3.14 7.69 14.34
C LYS A 72 -3.32 6.20 14.62
N SER A 73 -3.61 5.81 15.86
CA SER A 73 -3.82 4.41 16.21
C SER A 73 -5.09 3.85 15.58
N LEU A 74 -6.17 4.65 15.51
CA LEU A 74 -7.41 4.29 14.82
C LEU A 74 -7.22 4.12 13.30
N LEU A 75 -6.50 5.04 12.64
CA LEU A 75 -6.22 4.93 11.21
C LEU A 75 -5.50 3.62 10.85
N VAL A 76 -4.54 3.21 11.66
CA VAL A 76 -3.83 1.93 11.47
C VAL A 76 -4.74 0.73 11.78
N LYS A 77 -5.51 0.80 12.87
CA LYS A 77 -6.45 -0.26 13.27
C LYS A 77 -7.52 -0.53 12.22
N HIS A 78 -8.03 0.52 11.57
CA HIS A 78 -9.06 0.43 10.56
C HIS A 78 -8.51 0.36 9.13
N HIS A 79 -7.22 0.06 8.95
CA HIS A 79 -6.61 -0.16 7.63
C HIS A 79 -6.84 1.01 6.66
N ALA A 80 -6.74 2.25 7.16
CA ALA A 80 -7.03 3.45 6.39
C ALA A 80 -6.14 3.58 5.13
N HIS A 81 -4.89 3.10 5.17
CA HIS A 81 -4.04 3.10 3.99
C HIS A 81 -4.54 2.14 2.90
N PRO A 82 -4.74 0.83 3.17
CA PRO A 82 -5.38 -0.07 2.22
C PRO A 82 -6.69 0.47 1.68
N VAL A 83 -7.57 1.04 2.51
CA VAL A 83 -8.84 1.61 2.05
C VAL A 83 -8.61 2.81 1.11
N SER A 84 -7.79 3.78 1.53
CA SER A 84 -7.57 5.01 0.74
C SER A 84 -6.85 4.78 -0.59
N VAL A 85 -6.03 3.75 -0.74
CA VAL A 85 -5.39 3.43 -2.04
C VAL A 85 -6.40 2.91 -3.08
N HIS A 86 -7.60 2.46 -2.69
CA HIS A 86 -8.60 2.01 -3.67
C HIS A 86 -9.09 3.18 -4.55
N THR A 87 -9.17 4.39 -4.01
CA THR A 87 -9.56 5.58 -4.76
C THR A 87 -8.63 5.86 -5.95
N PRO A 88 -7.32 6.09 -5.78
CA PRO A 88 -6.43 6.27 -6.92
C PRO A 88 -6.30 4.99 -7.76
N ASN A 89 -6.31 3.79 -7.15
CA ASN A 89 -6.19 2.55 -7.91
C ASN A 89 -7.41 2.23 -8.79
N GLY A 90 -8.59 2.78 -8.48
CA GLY A 90 -9.79 2.63 -9.31
C GLY A 90 -9.96 3.78 -10.32
N ILE A 91 -9.75 5.03 -9.88
CA ILE A 91 -9.98 6.21 -10.71
C ILE A 91 -8.89 6.38 -11.76
N LEU A 92 -7.62 6.11 -11.44
CA LEU A 92 -6.50 6.30 -12.36
C LEU A 92 -6.61 5.38 -13.61
N PRO A 93 -6.88 4.07 -13.49
CA PRO A 93 -7.11 3.23 -14.68
C PRO A 93 -8.27 3.73 -15.54
N ALA A 94 -9.38 4.14 -14.93
CA ALA A 94 -10.52 4.70 -15.66
C ALA A 94 -10.12 5.97 -16.43
N ALA A 95 -9.38 6.88 -15.80
CA ALA A 95 -8.87 8.09 -16.45
C ALA A 95 -7.97 7.78 -17.65
N VAL A 96 -7.05 6.82 -17.52
CA VAL A 96 -6.16 6.42 -18.62
C VAL A 96 -6.94 5.78 -19.77
N ILE A 97 -7.95 4.95 -19.47
CA ILE A 97 -8.87 4.40 -20.50
C ILE A 97 -9.61 5.53 -21.22
N PHE A 98 -10.09 6.54 -20.49
CA PHE A 98 -10.77 7.68 -21.11
C PHE A 98 -9.83 8.54 -21.96
N PHE A 99 -8.57 8.76 -21.57
CA PHE A 99 -7.59 9.44 -22.43
C PHE A 99 -7.28 8.64 -23.70
N LEU A 100 -7.12 7.32 -23.59
CA LEU A 100 -6.91 6.44 -24.75
C LEU A 100 -8.11 6.49 -25.70
N ALA A 101 -9.34 6.39 -25.16
CA ALA A 101 -10.56 6.48 -25.96
C ALA A 101 -10.71 7.87 -26.60
N ALA A 102 -10.43 8.94 -25.85
CA ALA A 102 -10.46 10.30 -26.38
C ALA A 102 -9.48 10.48 -27.56
N TRP A 103 -8.30 9.86 -27.48
CA TRP A 103 -7.30 9.88 -28.56
C TRP A 103 -7.69 9.02 -29.77
N MET A 104 -8.32 7.86 -29.55
CA MET A 104 -8.72 6.96 -30.62
C MET A 104 -9.96 7.42 -31.40
N PHE A 105 -10.86 8.15 -30.74
CA PHE A 105 -12.15 8.57 -31.29
C PHE A 105 -12.29 10.08 -31.49
N ASP A 106 -11.21 10.85 -31.28
CA ASP A 106 -11.18 12.31 -31.37
C ASP A 106 -12.31 12.99 -30.58
N TYR A 107 -12.57 12.49 -29.36
CA TYR A 107 -13.73 12.90 -28.57
C TYR A 107 -13.34 13.69 -27.31
N ASP A 108 -13.47 15.02 -27.41
CA ASP A 108 -13.07 15.99 -26.38
C ASP A 108 -13.74 15.80 -25.01
N LEU A 109 -14.99 15.32 -24.98
CA LEU A 109 -15.69 15.08 -23.72
C LEU A 109 -14.98 14.00 -22.88
N LEU A 110 -14.47 12.93 -23.51
CA LEU A 110 -13.74 11.87 -22.81
C LEU A 110 -12.42 12.39 -22.25
N ALA A 111 -11.73 13.29 -22.97
CA ALA A 111 -10.51 13.93 -22.50
C ALA A 111 -10.77 14.75 -21.22
N LYS A 112 -11.86 15.52 -21.20
CA LYS A 112 -12.29 16.29 -20.02
C LYS A 112 -12.66 15.37 -18.85
N VAL A 113 -13.40 14.28 -19.10
CA VAL A 113 -13.73 13.29 -18.06
C VAL A 113 -12.47 12.65 -17.47
N ALA A 114 -11.51 12.27 -18.31
CA ALA A 114 -10.23 11.74 -17.86
C ALA A 114 -9.48 12.75 -16.98
N PHE A 115 -9.37 14.00 -17.44
CA PHE A 115 -8.73 15.08 -16.70
C PHE A 115 -9.37 15.34 -15.32
N ILE A 116 -10.71 15.39 -15.25
CA ILE A 116 -11.42 15.57 -13.97
C ILE A 116 -11.14 14.40 -13.01
N ASN A 117 -11.13 13.16 -13.51
CA ASN A 117 -10.76 12.00 -12.72
C ASN A 117 -9.33 12.11 -12.15
N MET A 118 -8.39 12.61 -12.94
CA MET A 118 -7.01 12.84 -12.49
C MET A 118 -6.91 13.87 -11.35
N ILE A 119 -7.77 14.89 -11.32
CA ILE A 119 -7.84 15.83 -10.20
C ILE A 119 -8.26 15.11 -8.90
N PHE A 120 -9.26 14.23 -8.95
CA PHE A 120 -9.66 13.44 -7.79
C PHE A 120 -8.53 12.53 -7.27
N VAL A 121 -7.71 11.98 -8.18
CA VAL A 121 -6.51 11.22 -7.81
C VAL A 121 -5.56 12.11 -7.01
N ILE A 122 -5.19 13.29 -7.51
CA ILE A 122 -4.27 14.22 -6.81
C ILE A 122 -4.80 14.62 -5.44
N ILE A 123 -6.10 14.92 -5.32
CA ILE A 123 -6.71 15.28 -4.04
C ILE A 123 -6.61 14.13 -3.02
N ALA A 124 -6.70 12.88 -3.48
CA ALA A 124 -6.57 11.70 -2.61
C ALA A 124 -5.12 11.42 -2.18
N LEU A 125 -4.10 11.79 -2.98
CA LEU A 125 -2.71 11.42 -2.73
C LEU A 125 -2.15 11.88 -1.36
N PRO A 126 -2.38 13.11 -0.87
CA PRO A 126 -1.89 13.53 0.44
C PRO A 126 -2.34 12.60 1.58
N PHE A 127 -3.62 12.20 1.55
CA PHE A 127 -4.17 11.29 2.55
C PHE A 127 -3.61 9.87 2.41
N VAL A 128 -3.44 9.38 1.18
CA VAL A 128 -2.82 8.08 0.89
C VAL A 128 -1.36 8.03 1.36
N ILE A 129 -0.58 9.08 1.11
CA ILE A 129 0.82 9.21 1.54
C ILE A 129 0.89 9.24 3.07
N PHE A 130 0.06 10.07 3.70
CA PHE A 130 0.01 10.18 5.16
C PHE A 130 -0.30 8.83 5.82
N THR A 131 -1.40 8.20 5.41
CA THR A 131 -1.79 6.89 5.96
C THR A 131 -0.75 5.81 5.66
N GLY A 132 -0.13 5.83 4.48
CA GLY A 132 0.90 4.87 4.07
C GLY A 132 2.18 4.98 4.90
N THR A 133 2.64 6.20 5.18
CA THR A 133 3.81 6.41 6.06
C THR A 133 3.52 5.99 7.50
N LEU A 134 2.29 6.22 8.00
CA LEU A 134 1.87 5.75 9.32
C LEU A 134 1.87 4.21 9.40
N GLU A 135 1.26 3.53 8.42
CA GLU A 135 1.24 2.07 8.41
C GLU A 135 2.65 1.50 8.26
N TRP A 136 3.49 2.06 7.38
CA TRP A 136 4.89 1.65 7.23
C TRP A 136 5.68 1.73 8.55
N LYS A 137 5.56 2.84 9.28
CA LYS A 137 6.23 3.02 10.58
C LYS A 137 5.65 2.11 11.67
N LYS A 138 4.32 2.07 11.85
CA LYS A 138 3.68 1.37 12.98
C LYS A 138 3.53 -0.14 12.75
N LYS A 139 3.25 -0.59 11.52
CA LYS A 139 2.99 -2.01 11.21
C LYS A 139 4.26 -2.75 10.78
N TYR A 140 5.14 -2.08 10.04
CA TYR A 140 6.34 -2.70 9.46
C TYR A 140 7.66 -2.21 10.07
N ASN A 141 7.61 -1.49 11.19
CA ASN A 141 8.77 -0.95 11.91
C ASN A 141 9.71 -0.10 11.02
N GLY A 142 9.18 0.53 9.97
CA GLY A 142 10.00 1.35 9.06
C GLY A 142 11.02 0.54 8.25
N ALA A 143 10.79 -0.75 7.99
CA ALA A 143 11.75 -1.57 7.25
C ALA A 143 11.95 -1.07 5.81
N LEU A 144 13.20 -0.95 5.36
CA LEU A 144 13.59 -0.53 4.00
C LEU A 144 14.10 -1.72 3.16
N THR A 145 13.27 -2.74 3.00
CA THR A 145 13.58 -3.86 2.09
C THR A 145 13.41 -3.44 0.63
N ILE A 146 13.89 -4.27 -0.29
CA ILE A 146 13.74 -4.02 -1.74
C ILE A 146 12.27 -3.81 -2.11
N LEU A 147 11.35 -4.58 -1.51
CA LEU A 147 9.91 -4.43 -1.74
C LEU A 147 9.37 -3.06 -1.31
N PHE A 148 9.77 -2.57 -0.14
CA PHE A 148 9.36 -1.23 0.32
C PHE A 148 9.98 -0.12 -0.53
N LYS A 149 11.26 -0.23 -0.90
CA LYS A 149 11.92 0.72 -1.79
C LYS A 149 11.23 0.80 -3.15
N LEU A 150 10.95 -0.36 -3.76
CA LEU A 150 10.28 -0.43 -5.05
C LEU A 150 8.83 0.11 -4.98
N LYS A 151 8.09 -0.21 -3.91
CA LYS A 151 6.74 0.32 -3.70
C LYS A 151 6.73 1.84 -3.56
N ILE A 152 7.66 2.41 -2.77
CA ILE A 152 7.77 3.86 -2.59
C ILE A 152 8.18 4.53 -3.90
N LEU A 153 9.18 3.97 -4.61
CA LEU A 153 9.65 4.49 -5.89
C LEU A 153 8.51 4.54 -6.93
N THR A 154 7.81 3.43 -7.14
CA THR A 154 6.72 3.32 -8.12
C THR A 154 5.53 4.21 -7.76
N ALA A 155 5.20 4.33 -6.47
CA ALA A 155 4.16 5.27 -6.02
C ALA A 155 4.57 6.75 -6.24
N SER A 156 5.82 7.11 -5.94
CA SER A 156 6.34 8.45 -6.20
C SER A 156 6.36 8.78 -7.69
N LEU A 157 6.80 7.84 -8.52
CA LEU A 157 6.81 8.00 -9.98
C LEU A 157 5.38 8.18 -10.52
N THR A 158 4.42 7.40 -10.02
CA THR A 158 2.99 7.57 -10.36
C THR A 158 2.50 8.99 -10.02
N ALA A 159 2.83 9.50 -8.84
CA ALA A 159 2.43 10.83 -8.42
C ALA A 159 3.04 11.93 -9.31
N VAL A 160 4.33 11.82 -9.64
CA VAL A 160 5.02 12.77 -10.53
C VAL A 160 4.39 12.74 -11.91
N LEU A 161 4.20 11.56 -12.52
CA LEU A 161 3.58 11.44 -13.85
C LEU A 161 2.14 11.97 -13.86
N CYS A 162 1.39 11.76 -12.79
CA CYS A 162 0.04 12.30 -12.62
C CYS A 162 0.05 13.83 -12.65
N VAL A 163 0.92 14.46 -11.85
CA VAL A 163 1.08 15.93 -11.84
C VAL A 163 1.54 16.44 -13.20
N THR A 164 2.52 15.79 -13.83
CA THR A 164 3.00 16.15 -15.17
C THR A 164 1.88 16.06 -16.21
N SER A 165 1.09 14.99 -16.20
CA SER A 165 -0.04 14.83 -17.12
C SER A 165 -1.10 15.93 -16.93
N ILE A 166 -1.45 16.25 -15.69
CA ILE A 166 -2.42 17.31 -15.38
C ILE A 166 -1.88 18.67 -15.83
N ALA A 167 -0.63 18.98 -15.49
CA ALA A 167 0.01 20.24 -15.86
C ALA A 167 0.07 20.41 -17.38
N TRP A 168 0.41 19.35 -18.12
CA TRP A 168 0.44 19.39 -19.58
C TRP A 168 -0.97 19.64 -20.15
N TYR A 169 -1.99 18.92 -19.67
CA TYR A 169 -3.37 19.13 -20.12
C TYR A 169 -3.89 20.54 -19.81
N LEU A 170 -3.47 21.14 -18.70
CA LEU A 170 -3.82 22.52 -18.35
C LEU A 170 -3.17 23.55 -19.28
N VAL A 171 -1.94 23.30 -19.74
CA VAL A 171 -1.22 24.18 -20.67
C VAL A 171 -1.75 24.02 -22.09
N ASP A 172 -2.06 22.79 -22.51
CA ASP A 172 -2.62 22.47 -23.82
C ASP A 172 -3.82 21.51 -23.68
N PRO A 173 -5.05 22.03 -23.53
CA PRO A 173 -6.25 21.20 -23.45
C PRO A 173 -6.54 20.38 -24.71
N LYS A 174 -5.90 20.71 -25.84
CA LYS A 174 -6.04 19.99 -27.12
C LYS A 174 -4.85 19.07 -27.40
N ILE A 175 -4.03 18.75 -26.40
CA ILE A 175 -2.82 17.90 -26.51
C ILE A 175 -3.07 16.57 -27.24
N LEU A 176 -4.26 15.98 -27.09
CA LEU A 176 -4.64 14.72 -27.75
C LEU A 176 -4.83 14.83 -29.27
N LEU A 177 -5.04 16.04 -29.80
CA LEU A 177 -5.11 16.32 -31.24
C LEU A 177 -3.76 16.78 -31.80
N SER A 178 -2.77 17.01 -30.93
CA SER A 178 -1.46 17.50 -31.34
C SER A 178 -0.54 16.36 -31.84
N PRO A 179 0.52 16.66 -32.59
CA PRO A 179 1.54 15.67 -32.96
C PRO A 179 2.21 14.98 -31.76
N ASN A 180 2.15 15.61 -30.58
CA ASN A 180 2.75 15.10 -29.35
C ASN A 180 1.78 14.25 -28.51
N ALA A 181 0.57 13.99 -29.00
CA ALA A 181 -0.45 13.19 -28.30
C ALA A 181 0.07 11.82 -27.83
N TRP A 182 0.90 11.16 -28.65
CA TRP A 182 1.47 9.86 -28.30
C TRP A 182 2.38 9.92 -27.06
N ILE A 183 3.10 11.04 -26.84
CA ILE A 183 3.95 11.23 -25.65
C ILE A 183 3.08 11.40 -24.41
N PHE A 184 2.02 12.19 -24.53
CA PHE A 184 1.04 12.39 -23.47
C PHE A 184 0.39 11.06 -23.06
N ILE A 185 -0.01 10.25 -24.05
CA ILE A 185 -0.58 8.92 -23.81
C ILE A 185 0.46 7.98 -23.19
N LEU A 186 1.71 8.00 -23.65
CA LEU A 186 2.78 7.18 -23.09
C LEU A 186 3.02 7.49 -21.60
N ILE A 187 3.02 8.77 -21.22
CA ILE A 187 3.12 9.20 -19.81
C ILE A 187 1.98 8.60 -18.97
N ASN A 188 0.75 8.64 -19.49
CA ASN A 188 -0.43 8.13 -18.80
C ASN A 188 -0.42 6.59 -18.68
N VAL A 189 0.02 5.89 -19.72
CA VAL A 189 0.20 4.43 -19.69
C VAL A 189 1.32 4.04 -18.71
N LEU A 190 2.46 4.73 -18.73
CA LEU A 190 3.56 4.48 -17.80
C LEU A 190 3.12 4.71 -16.35
N MET A 191 2.34 5.76 -16.10
CA MET A 191 1.74 6.05 -14.80
C MET A 191 0.85 4.90 -14.33
N LEU A 192 0.00 4.35 -15.20
CA LEU A 192 -0.84 3.19 -14.89
C LEU A 192 -0.01 1.94 -14.56
N VAL A 193 1.06 1.68 -15.31
CA VAL A 193 1.99 0.57 -15.03
C VAL A 193 2.63 0.74 -13.64
N CYS A 194 3.11 1.95 -13.31
CA CYS A 194 3.70 2.24 -12.01
C CYS A 194 2.68 2.05 -10.87
N ALA A 195 1.44 2.53 -11.04
CA ALA A 195 0.36 2.35 -10.09
C ALA A 195 0.03 0.87 -9.88
N GLY A 196 -0.04 0.09 -10.98
CA GLY A 196 -0.26 -1.35 -10.96
C GLY A 196 0.83 -2.11 -10.19
N ILE A 197 2.11 -1.78 -10.41
CA ILE A 197 3.23 -2.37 -9.68
C ILE A 197 3.14 -2.02 -8.18
N ALA A 198 2.91 -0.75 -7.84
CA ALA A 198 2.76 -0.31 -6.45
C ALA A 198 1.58 -1.00 -5.75
N GLY A 199 0.49 -1.22 -6.48
CA GLY A 199 -0.71 -1.95 -6.05
C GLY A 199 -0.41 -3.44 -5.83
N HIS A 200 0.23 -4.11 -6.78
CA HIS A 200 0.61 -5.52 -6.68
C HIS A 200 1.51 -5.81 -5.47
N ILE A 201 2.55 -4.99 -5.27
CA ILE A 201 3.43 -5.10 -4.09
C ILE A 201 2.64 -4.83 -2.80
N GLY A 202 1.69 -3.88 -2.83
CA GLY A 202 0.78 -3.63 -1.72
C GLY A 202 -0.08 -4.84 -1.38
N GLY A 203 -0.65 -5.49 -2.39
CA GLY A 203 -1.44 -6.71 -2.26
C GLY A 203 -0.65 -7.81 -1.55
N LYS A 204 0.58 -8.09 -1.99
CA LYS A 204 1.46 -9.10 -1.34
C LYS A 204 1.77 -8.81 0.13
N LEU A 205 1.81 -7.54 0.54
CA LEU A 205 2.03 -7.17 1.93
C LEU A 205 0.78 -7.38 2.80
N VAL A 206 -0.41 -7.29 2.19
CA VAL A 206 -1.72 -7.44 2.86
C VAL A 206 -2.15 -8.91 2.88
N PHE A 207 -2.21 -9.52 1.70
CA PHE A 207 -2.56 -10.91 1.46
C PHE A 207 -1.25 -11.71 1.44
N LYS A 208 -0.98 -12.44 2.53
CA LYS A 208 0.30 -13.12 2.79
C LYS A 208 0.37 -14.48 2.11
N ASP A 209 -0.10 -14.52 0.87
CA ASP A 209 -0.23 -15.74 0.07
C ASP A 209 1.11 -16.10 -0.59
#